data_AF-A0A0D0B1T4-F1
#
_entry.id   AF-A0A0D0B1T4-F1
#
_cell.length_a   1.000
_cell.length_b   1.000
_cell.length_c   1.000
_cell.angle_alpha   90.00
_cell.angle_beta   90.00
_cell.angle_gamma   90.00
#
_symmetry.space_group_name_H-M   'P 1'
#
loop_
_entity.id
_entity.type
_entity.pdbx_description
1 polymer ?
#
loop_
_entity_poly.entity_id
_entity_poly.type
_entity_poly.pdbx_seq_one_letter_code
_entity_poly.pdbx_strand_id
1 'polypeptide(L)'
;MEPETGFLSLAEELRVYILSFLSCRDILRCTSVCKALFQTYMSSSELQYIVEMSGQRLLRVSDTDNGIPVSARLQLLRDKAHAWFKFDVHSFETVLVERPPQLRQQVVAGGHVYFYNTYTAMIFPILPKLSQQQFQRNWAPGTLCSVPNSNILDLVMDPAQNLIAAAFIVDNRRVCIKLGALDSDGVHPQAAGETLILSDGPENLPETLHPRLKCFGRHIALWRRLTNSTWGSMDDEWRLQVWDWKHSITSSSILCFSYAVVSESKTNADFLFLGNDRLLVITDNLHLYSIEDMSQAPELLAHFLMPFPLRLQCHLPMGDIEHSQAHMQAQTTMYTSDPAHRLICLTAYSPDASFYYGTQVFIISTRIFFDLDGMAAATSIRWEHWGPSNVRIFTHPHGSRVHISGNRVLQALRVPVGSGDSEFILHLMDFSPLAVANSRGLGQVVKEPSTIEVFTRKTGRRSRRSLTTSMPYVQVVSSNRNLKSTDSNLVDIWIDKDRIYMLYSVLKPSNFLGKTILRREPVGRFEVIDV
;
A
#
# COMPACT_ATOMS: atom_id res chain seq x y z
N MET A 1 -25.17 8.49 -57.15
CA MET A 1 -24.35 8.54 -55.93
C MET A 1 -25.02 7.62 -54.95
N GLU A 2 -24.44 6.46 -54.68
CA GLU A 2 -24.91 5.63 -53.57
C GLU A 2 -24.57 6.36 -52.27
N PRO A 3 -25.49 6.44 -51.30
CA PRO A 3 -25.16 7.01 -50.00
C PRO A 3 -24.04 6.15 -49.40
N GLU A 4 -22.94 6.78 -49.00
CA GLU A 4 -21.86 6.08 -48.26
C GLU A 4 -22.44 5.55 -46.96
N THR A 5 -22.83 4.28 -46.94
CA THR A 5 -23.20 3.56 -45.73
C THR A 5 -21.92 3.14 -45.03
N GLY A 6 -21.53 3.83 -43.96
CA GLY A 6 -20.31 3.50 -43.23
C GLY A 6 -20.30 4.07 -41.82
N PHE A 7 -19.36 3.62 -40.98
CA PHE A 7 -19.25 4.12 -39.61
C PHE A 7 -19.12 5.66 -39.54
N LEU A 8 -18.45 6.27 -40.52
CA LEU A 8 -18.27 7.73 -40.59
C LEU A 8 -19.54 8.49 -41.01
N SER A 9 -20.55 7.83 -41.56
CA SER A 9 -21.83 8.45 -41.93
C SER A 9 -22.81 8.51 -40.74
N LEU A 10 -22.46 7.90 -39.61
CA LEU A 10 -23.26 7.96 -38.38
C LEU A 10 -23.16 9.34 -37.73
N ALA A 11 -24.20 9.73 -36.98
CA ALA A 11 -24.19 10.92 -36.12
C ALA A 11 -23.00 10.87 -35.14
N GLU A 12 -22.47 12.04 -34.75
CA GLU A 12 -21.27 12.12 -33.87
C GLU A 12 -21.50 11.42 -32.54
N GLU A 13 -22.69 11.58 -31.97
CA GLU A 13 -23.10 10.99 -30.71
C GLU A 13 -23.07 9.46 -30.77
N LEU A 14 -23.54 8.88 -31.90
CA LEU A 14 -23.49 7.43 -32.12
C LEU A 14 -22.06 6.94 -32.30
N ARG A 15 -21.20 7.71 -32.99
CA ARG A 15 -19.78 7.37 -33.13
C ARG A 15 -19.09 7.38 -31.76
N VAL A 16 -19.31 8.41 -30.95
CA VAL A 16 -18.77 8.51 -29.59
C VAL A 16 -19.25 7.35 -28.73
N TYR A 17 -20.56 7.07 -28.74
CA TYR A 17 -21.15 5.96 -27.99
C TYR A 17 -20.56 4.61 -28.39
N ILE A 18 -20.40 4.33 -29.68
CA ILE A 18 -19.77 3.09 -30.15
C ILE A 18 -18.30 3.00 -29.71
N LEU A 19 -17.56 4.11 -29.84
CA LEU A 19 -16.15 4.17 -29.45
C LEU A 19 -15.96 4.06 -27.93
N SER A 20 -16.93 4.42 -27.09
CA SER A 20 -16.80 4.33 -25.63
C SER A 20 -16.86 2.89 -25.10
N PHE A 21 -17.32 1.93 -25.92
CA PHE A 21 -17.22 0.49 -25.62
C PHE A 21 -15.84 -0.10 -25.93
N LEU A 22 -14.96 0.63 -26.60
CA LEU A 22 -13.64 0.15 -26.95
C LEU A 22 -12.64 0.34 -25.81
N SER A 23 -11.60 -0.49 -25.78
CA SER A 23 -10.45 -0.26 -24.91
C SER A 23 -9.76 1.05 -25.27
N CYS A 24 -9.11 1.71 -24.31
CA CYS A 24 -8.30 2.92 -24.58
C CYS A 24 -7.29 2.71 -25.73
N ARG A 25 -6.70 1.51 -25.83
CA ARG A 25 -5.77 1.17 -26.92
C ARG A 25 -6.47 1.20 -28.28
N ASP A 26 -7.68 0.68 -28.35
CA ASP A 26 -8.42 0.62 -29.61
C ASP A 26 -9.03 1.98 -29.98
N ILE A 27 -9.46 2.78 -29.00
CA ILE A 27 -9.80 4.20 -29.21
C ILE A 27 -8.63 4.92 -29.87
N LEU A 28 -7.42 4.84 -29.30
CA LEU A 28 -6.22 5.50 -29.85
C LEU A 28 -5.78 4.94 -31.20
N ARG A 29 -6.05 3.67 -31.49
CA ARG A 29 -5.86 3.12 -32.84
C ARG A 29 -6.87 3.68 -33.82
N CYS A 30 -8.14 3.78 -33.45
CA CYS A 30 -9.16 4.39 -34.28
C CYS A 30 -8.81 5.84 -34.63
N THR A 31 -8.24 6.62 -33.69
CA THR A 31 -7.81 7.99 -33.98
C THR A 31 -6.64 8.08 -34.96
N SER A 32 -5.82 7.03 -35.09
CA SER A 32 -4.72 7.00 -36.06
C SER A 32 -5.15 6.54 -37.46
N VAL A 33 -6.35 5.97 -37.61
CA VAL A 33 -6.88 5.51 -38.91
C VAL A 33 -7.22 6.67 -39.84
N CYS A 34 -7.94 7.70 -39.36
CA CYS A 34 -8.30 8.84 -40.19
C CYS A 34 -8.60 10.12 -39.39
N LYS A 35 -8.54 11.28 -40.09
CA LYS A 35 -8.77 12.61 -39.49
C LYS A 35 -10.16 12.79 -38.87
N ALA A 36 -11.19 12.16 -39.43
CA ALA A 36 -12.55 12.26 -38.91
C ALA A 36 -12.69 11.61 -37.53
N LEU A 37 -12.06 10.44 -37.32
CA LEU A 37 -12.04 9.75 -36.03
C LEU A 37 -11.16 10.48 -35.02
N PHE A 38 -10.01 11.00 -35.46
CA PHE A 38 -9.20 11.88 -34.64
C PHE A 38 -9.99 13.10 -34.17
N GLN A 39 -10.74 13.77 -35.06
CA GLN A 39 -11.56 14.91 -34.71
C GLN A 39 -12.67 14.54 -33.72
N THR A 40 -13.33 13.39 -33.92
CA THR A 40 -14.37 12.85 -33.01
C THR A 40 -13.81 12.62 -31.60
N TYR A 41 -12.58 12.10 -31.49
CA TYR A 41 -11.90 11.98 -30.21
C TYR A 41 -11.58 13.34 -29.59
N MET A 42 -11.07 14.29 -30.39
CA MET A 42 -10.70 15.63 -29.90
C MET A 42 -11.92 16.46 -29.47
N SER A 43 -13.11 16.24 -30.05
CA SER A 43 -14.36 16.90 -29.65
C SER A 43 -15.06 16.21 -28.46
N SER A 44 -14.83 14.92 -28.25
CA SER A 44 -15.49 14.15 -27.19
C SER A 44 -14.73 14.15 -25.87
N SER A 45 -15.31 14.78 -24.84
CA SER A 45 -14.80 14.68 -23.46
C SER A 45 -14.90 13.25 -22.90
N GLU A 46 -15.85 12.45 -23.37
CA GLU A 46 -16.04 11.06 -22.92
C GLU A 46 -14.90 10.15 -23.36
N LEU A 47 -14.53 10.20 -24.64
CA LEU A 47 -13.42 9.41 -25.14
C LEU A 47 -12.09 9.85 -24.53
N GLN A 48 -11.90 11.16 -24.36
CA GLN A 48 -10.72 11.70 -23.65
C GLN A 48 -10.67 11.25 -22.19
N TYR A 49 -11.82 11.25 -21.50
CA TYR A 49 -11.91 10.79 -20.12
C TYR A 49 -11.53 9.31 -19.98
N ILE A 50 -12.06 8.43 -20.84
CA ILE A 50 -11.71 7.00 -20.86
C ILE A 50 -10.21 6.80 -21.11
N VAL A 51 -9.65 7.52 -22.08
CA VAL A 51 -8.22 7.43 -22.43
C VAL A 51 -7.34 7.92 -21.29
N GLU A 52 -7.67 9.05 -20.65
CA GLU A 52 -6.87 9.60 -19.55
C GLU A 52 -6.96 8.77 -18.28
N MET A 53 -8.15 8.28 -17.92
CA MET A 53 -8.33 7.31 -16.84
C MET A 53 -7.44 6.08 -17.05
N SER A 54 -7.49 5.50 -18.25
CA SER A 54 -6.67 4.34 -18.60
C SER A 54 -5.17 4.67 -18.58
N GLY A 55 -4.78 5.85 -19.06
CA GLY A 55 -3.40 6.31 -19.06
C GLY A 55 -2.83 6.52 -17.65
N GLN A 56 -3.69 6.89 -16.70
CA GLN A 56 -3.37 6.99 -15.27
C GLN A 56 -3.58 5.67 -14.50
N ARG A 57 -4.04 4.61 -15.18
CA ARG A 57 -4.35 3.29 -14.61
C ARG A 57 -5.39 3.37 -13.50
N LEU A 58 -6.46 4.10 -13.78
CA LEU A 58 -7.60 4.28 -12.88
C LEU A 58 -8.83 3.56 -13.43
N LEU A 59 -9.67 3.06 -12.52
CA LEU A 59 -11.00 2.51 -12.81
C LEU A 59 -12.08 3.49 -12.36
N ARG A 60 -13.20 3.50 -13.08
CA ARG A 60 -14.39 4.28 -12.71
C ARG A 60 -15.10 3.56 -11.57
N VAL A 61 -15.37 4.29 -10.48
CA VAL A 61 -16.16 3.73 -9.38
C VAL A 61 -17.64 3.70 -9.81
N SER A 62 -18.27 2.54 -9.68
CA SER A 62 -19.70 2.38 -9.96
C SER A 62 -20.53 3.19 -8.95
N ASP A 63 -21.69 3.72 -9.36
CA ASP A 63 -22.60 4.56 -8.55
C ASP A 63 -22.19 6.00 -8.21
N THR A 64 -21.04 6.51 -8.69
CA THR A 64 -20.65 7.90 -8.41
C THR A 64 -21.14 8.91 -9.46
N ASP A 65 -22.22 8.61 -10.19
CA ASP A 65 -22.77 9.56 -11.18
C ASP A 65 -23.55 10.66 -10.45
N ASN A 66 -22.81 11.50 -9.73
CA ASN A 66 -23.31 12.63 -8.93
C ASN A 66 -23.84 13.77 -9.82
N GLY A 67 -24.25 13.48 -11.06
CA GLY A 67 -24.65 14.47 -12.06
C GLY A 67 -23.51 15.32 -12.62
N ILE A 68 -22.25 15.03 -12.28
CA ILE A 68 -21.10 15.83 -12.74
C ILE A 68 -20.84 15.53 -14.23
N PRO A 69 -20.90 16.55 -15.11
CA PRO A 69 -20.65 16.36 -16.53
C PRO A 69 -19.27 15.72 -16.79
N VAL A 70 -19.18 14.89 -17.83
CA VAL A 70 -17.93 14.16 -18.15
C VAL A 70 -16.76 15.12 -18.42
N SER A 71 -17.01 16.28 -19.02
CA SER A 71 -16.01 17.34 -19.21
C SER A 71 -15.45 17.88 -17.89
N ALA A 72 -16.29 18.08 -16.87
CA ALA A 72 -15.86 18.51 -15.55
C ALA A 72 -15.04 17.40 -14.84
N ARG A 73 -15.43 16.13 -15.00
CA ARG A 73 -14.66 14.99 -14.47
C ARG A 73 -13.28 14.88 -15.12
N LEU A 74 -13.21 15.05 -16.43
CA LEU A 74 -11.96 15.10 -17.18
C LEU A 74 -11.07 16.25 -16.70
N GLN A 75 -11.63 17.44 -16.49
CA GLN A 75 -10.86 18.58 -15.99
C GLN A 75 -10.32 18.31 -14.59
N LEU A 76 -11.13 17.80 -13.67
CA LEU A 76 -10.69 17.42 -12.31
C LEU A 76 -9.57 16.36 -12.34
N LEU A 77 -9.67 15.38 -13.25
CA LEU A 77 -8.65 14.35 -13.42
C LEU A 77 -7.32 14.94 -13.91
N ARG A 78 -7.36 15.88 -14.87
CA ARG A 78 -6.19 16.60 -15.37
C ARG A 78 -5.57 17.50 -14.31
N ASP A 79 -6.40 18.28 -13.62
CA ASP A 79 -5.95 19.20 -12.59
C ASP A 79 -5.23 18.43 -11.49
N LYS A 80 -5.81 17.35 -10.99
CA LYS A 80 -5.18 16.48 -9.99
C LYS A 80 -3.88 15.86 -10.49
N ALA A 81 -3.85 15.34 -11.72
CA ALA A 81 -2.62 14.82 -12.29
C ALA A 81 -1.52 15.89 -12.37
N HIS A 82 -1.86 17.13 -12.74
CA HIS A 82 -0.92 18.25 -12.78
C HIS A 82 -0.47 18.73 -11.40
N ALA A 83 -1.35 18.66 -10.41
CA ALA A 83 -1.08 19.13 -9.05
C ALA A 83 0.05 18.32 -8.38
N TRP A 84 0.11 17.01 -8.64
CA TRP A 84 1.23 16.14 -8.25
C TRP A 84 2.60 16.57 -8.76
N PHE A 85 2.67 17.34 -9.85
CA PHE A 85 3.93 17.88 -10.36
C PHE A 85 4.25 19.29 -9.85
N LYS A 86 3.32 19.91 -9.13
CA LYS A 86 3.40 21.31 -8.67
C LYS A 86 3.25 21.45 -7.15
N PHE A 87 3.19 20.35 -6.40
CA PHE A 87 3.03 20.42 -4.95
C PHE A 87 4.13 21.25 -4.31
N ASP A 88 3.75 22.10 -3.35
CA ASP A 88 4.67 22.94 -2.60
C ASP A 88 4.87 22.36 -1.20
N VAL A 89 6.08 21.88 -0.91
CA VAL A 89 6.46 21.37 0.41
C VAL A 89 6.41 22.42 1.52
N HIS A 90 6.19 23.70 1.21
CA HIS A 90 5.98 24.78 2.18
C HIS A 90 4.51 25.10 2.42
N SER A 91 3.63 24.63 1.55
CA SER A 91 2.19 24.76 1.73
C SER A 91 1.69 23.53 2.49
N PHE A 92 1.98 23.51 3.79
CA PHE A 92 1.51 22.45 4.67
C PHE A 92 0.73 23.00 5.86
N GLU A 93 -0.22 22.21 6.32
CA GLU A 93 -0.86 22.39 7.60
C GLU A 93 -0.17 21.55 8.67
N THR A 94 0.02 22.14 9.85
CA THR A 94 0.59 21.43 10.99
C THR A 94 -0.52 20.91 11.89
N VAL A 95 -0.54 19.60 12.10
CA VAL A 95 -1.47 18.93 13.02
C VAL A 95 -0.66 18.32 14.16
N LEU A 96 -0.91 18.81 15.37
CA LEU A 96 -0.30 18.25 16.57
C LEU A 96 -1.18 17.12 17.09
N VAL A 97 -0.56 15.96 17.32
CA VAL A 97 -1.29 14.78 17.81
C VAL A 97 -0.64 14.30 19.10
N GLU A 98 -1.44 14.21 20.15
CA GLU A 98 -1.01 13.63 21.41
C GLU A 98 -0.71 12.15 21.20
N ARG A 99 0.57 11.82 21.37
CA ARG A 99 1.15 10.51 21.15
C ARG A 99 1.28 9.79 22.50
N PRO A 100 0.54 8.71 22.75
CA PRO A 100 0.63 7.97 23.99
C PRO A 100 2.05 7.39 24.14
N PRO A 101 2.57 7.32 25.37
CA PRO A 101 3.88 6.73 25.61
C PRO A 101 3.89 5.28 25.10
N GLN A 102 5.00 4.88 24.46
CA GLN A 102 5.29 3.49 24.05
C GLN A 102 4.46 2.91 22.89
N LEU A 103 4.18 3.69 21.85
CA LEU A 103 3.52 3.19 20.66
C LEU A 103 4.38 2.27 19.80
N ARG A 104 3.77 1.16 19.36
CA ARG A 104 4.40 0.18 18.48
C ARG A 104 4.26 0.52 17.01
N GLN A 105 3.09 1.00 16.59
CA GLN A 105 2.78 1.19 15.18
C GLN A 105 1.91 2.42 14.94
N GLN A 106 2.09 2.99 13.74
CA GLN A 106 1.47 4.23 13.29
C GLN A 106 1.13 4.06 11.82
N VAL A 107 -0.11 4.33 11.46
CA VAL A 107 -0.61 4.16 10.09
C VAL A 107 -1.59 5.30 9.82
N VAL A 108 -1.56 5.85 8.62
CA VAL A 108 -2.56 6.81 8.15
C VAL A 108 -3.56 6.06 7.28
N ALA A 109 -4.85 6.33 7.30
CA ALA A 109 -5.80 5.68 6.38
C ALA A 109 -7.00 6.60 6.21
N GLY A 110 -7.36 6.92 4.97
CA GLY A 110 -8.52 7.76 4.67
C GLY A 110 -8.56 9.06 5.47
N GLY A 111 -7.42 9.77 5.55
CA GLY A 111 -7.30 11.02 6.31
C GLY A 111 -7.29 10.89 7.85
N HIS A 112 -7.22 9.67 8.38
CA HIS A 112 -7.12 9.41 9.82
C HIS A 112 -5.74 8.85 10.15
N VAL A 113 -5.12 9.29 11.23
CA VAL A 113 -3.98 8.60 11.83
C VAL A 113 -4.50 7.70 12.93
N TYR A 114 -3.93 6.52 13.03
CA TYR A 114 -4.15 5.71 14.20
C TYR A 114 -2.87 5.20 14.84
N PHE A 115 -3.01 5.01 16.14
CA PHE A 115 -1.97 4.60 17.04
C PHE A 115 -2.49 3.42 17.84
N TYR A 116 -1.68 2.40 18.02
CA TYR A 116 -2.00 1.37 19.00
C TYR A 116 -0.75 0.80 19.67
N ASN A 117 -0.96 0.28 20.87
CA ASN A 117 -0.04 -0.57 21.60
C ASN A 117 -0.82 -1.77 22.15
N THR A 118 -0.22 -2.53 23.05
CA THR A 118 -0.84 -3.72 23.65
C THR A 118 -2.16 -3.43 24.38
N TYR A 119 -2.34 -2.20 24.87
CA TYR A 119 -3.41 -1.83 25.78
C TYR A 119 -4.35 -0.77 25.21
N THR A 120 -3.84 0.20 24.43
CA THR A 120 -4.60 1.34 23.93
C THR A 120 -4.59 1.39 22.41
N ALA A 121 -5.68 1.88 21.85
CA ALA A 121 -5.79 2.28 20.46
C ALA A 121 -6.41 3.67 20.39
N MET A 122 -5.95 4.50 19.47
CA MET A 122 -6.51 5.82 19.22
C MET A 122 -6.54 6.12 17.74
N ILE A 123 -7.61 6.76 17.29
CA ILE A 123 -7.80 7.27 15.93
C ILE A 123 -8.05 8.76 16.03
N PHE A 124 -7.29 9.52 15.25
CA PHE A 124 -7.43 10.96 15.13
C PHE A 124 -7.63 11.34 13.66
N PRO A 125 -8.61 12.20 13.36
CA PRO A 125 -8.66 12.82 12.05
C PRO A 125 -7.44 13.74 11.90
N ILE A 126 -6.74 13.62 10.77
CA ILE A 126 -5.65 14.53 10.41
C ILE A 126 -6.22 15.77 9.69
N LEU A 127 -7.45 15.70 9.19
CA LEU A 127 -8.05 16.75 8.38
C LEU A 127 -8.85 17.75 9.22
N PRO A 128 -8.54 19.06 9.14
CA PRO A 128 -9.06 19.99 10.12
C PRO A 128 -10.46 20.54 9.80
N LYS A 129 -10.91 20.65 8.53
CA LYS A 129 -12.04 21.58 8.27
C LYS A 129 -13.07 21.32 7.15
N LEU A 130 -13.08 20.22 6.41
CA LEU A 130 -14.12 20.02 5.38
C LEU A 130 -15.08 18.92 5.80
N SER A 131 -16.30 19.31 6.22
CA SER A 131 -17.64 18.65 6.19
C SER A 131 -17.80 17.12 6.11
N GLN A 132 -16.73 16.37 6.28
CA GLN A 132 -16.60 14.93 6.17
C GLN A 132 -16.37 14.37 7.56
N GLN A 133 -16.93 13.19 7.77
CA GLN A 133 -17.00 12.51 9.06
C GLN A 133 -15.67 12.57 9.81
N GLN A 134 -15.62 13.44 10.81
CA GLN A 134 -14.57 13.49 11.80
C GLN A 134 -15.00 12.56 12.93
N PHE A 135 -14.63 11.28 12.85
CA PHE A 135 -14.69 10.44 14.05
C PHE A 135 -13.31 10.46 14.71
N GLN A 136 -13.30 10.91 15.96
CA GLN A 136 -12.16 10.78 16.84
C GLN A 136 -12.53 9.71 17.85
N ARG A 137 -11.67 8.71 18.00
CA ARG A 137 -11.89 7.64 18.96
C ARG A 137 -10.65 7.43 19.80
N ASN A 138 -10.87 7.38 21.11
CA ASN A 138 -9.84 7.04 22.07
C ASN A 138 -10.36 5.87 22.89
N TRP A 139 -9.79 4.70 22.66
CA TRP A 139 -10.07 3.54 23.49
C TRP A 139 -9.10 3.51 24.66
N ALA A 140 -9.65 3.75 25.84
CA ALA A 140 -8.95 3.52 27.09
C ALA A 140 -8.46 2.06 27.17
N PRO A 141 -7.44 1.77 27.99
CA PRO A 141 -6.93 0.42 28.19
C PRO A 141 -8.06 -0.61 28.40
N GLY A 142 -8.15 -1.59 27.51
CA GLY A 142 -9.14 -2.67 27.59
C GLY A 142 -10.57 -2.33 27.12
N THR A 143 -10.84 -1.15 26.55
CA THR A 143 -12.20 -0.85 26.04
C THR A 143 -12.43 -1.27 24.60
N LEU A 144 -11.38 -1.30 23.76
CA LEU A 144 -11.49 -1.75 22.37
C LEU A 144 -11.96 -3.22 22.30
N CYS A 145 -11.48 -4.04 23.23
CA CYS A 145 -11.92 -5.41 23.43
C CYS A 145 -12.37 -5.54 24.89
N SER A 146 -13.68 -5.62 25.13
CA SER A 146 -14.28 -5.77 26.47
C SER A 146 -13.97 -7.11 27.16
N VAL A 147 -13.00 -7.87 26.64
CA VAL A 147 -12.58 -9.16 27.17
C VAL A 147 -11.49 -8.91 28.23
N PRO A 148 -11.75 -9.26 29.50
CA PRO A 148 -10.77 -9.14 30.57
C PRO A 148 -9.46 -9.88 30.23
N ASN A 149 -8.32 -9.33 30.64
CA ASN A 149 -6.98 -9.92 30.41
C ASN A 149 -6.62 -10.13 28.93
N SER A 150 -7.27 -9.42 28.01
CA SER A 150 -6.88 -9.44 26.60
C SER A 150 -5.74 -8.48 26.29
N ASN A 151 -4.85 -8.91 25.41
CA ASN A 151 -3.76 -8.08 24.88
C ASN A 151 -4.01 -7.87 23.39
N ILE A 152 -4.05 -6.61 22.95
CA ILE A 152 -4.13 -6.27 21.53
C ILE A 152 -2.81 -6.67 20.88
N LEU A 153 -2.91 -7.49 19.84
CA LEU A 153 -1.76 -7.97 19.08
C LEU A 153 -1.53 -7.13 17.83
N ASP A 154 -2.60 -6.85 17.10
CA ASP A 154 -2.56 -6.04 15.89
C ASP A 154 -3.92 -5.39 15.62
N LEU A 155 -3.91 -4.32 14.83
CA LEU A 155 -5.07 -3.51 14.49
C LEU A 155 -5.02 -3.12 13.01
N VAL A 156 -6.11 -3.38 12.29
CA VAL A 156 -6.30 -2.88 10.94
C VAL A 156 -7.63 -2.14 10.84
N MET A 157 -7.68 -1.15 9.96
CA MET A 157 -8.88 -0.36 9.72
C MET A 157 -9.07 -0.11 8.24
N ASP A 158 -10.34 0.04 7.87
CA ASP A 158 -10.80 0.39 6.55
C ASP A 158 -11.90 1.46 6.68
N PRO A 159 -11.51 2.75 6.68
CA PRO A 159 -12.44 3.87 6.76
C PRO A 159 -13.52 3.85 5.68
N ALA A 160 -13.20 3.37 4.48
CA ALA A 160 -14.14 3.34 3.38
C ALA A 160 -15.26 2.31 3.60
N GLN A 161 -15.02 1.29 4.42
CA GLN A 161 -16.04 0.34 4.86
C GLN A 161 -16.58 0.62 6.25
N ASN A 162 -16.18 1.71 6.93
CA ASN A 162 -16.48 1.92 8.35
C ASN A 162 -15.98 0.77 9.26
N LEU A 163 -14.90 0.07 8.89
CA LEU A 163 -14.47 -1.16 9.56
C LEU A 163 -13.23 -0.96 10.43
N ILE A 164 -13.26 -1.47 11.65
CA ILE A 164 -12.09 -1.71 12.50
C ILE A 164 -12.03 -3.19 12.88
N ALA A 165 -10.84 -3.79 12.74
CA ALA A 165 -10.59 -5.15 13.16
C ALA A 165 -9.38 -5.18 14.10
N ALA A 166 -9.59 -5.74 15.30
CA ALA A 166 -8.58 -5.86 16.33
C ALA A 166 -8.29 -7.33 16.63
N ALA A 167 -7.05 -7.76 16.41
CA ALA A 167 -6.59 -9.10 16.81
C ALA A 167 -6.11 -9.05 18.27
N PHE A 168 -6.58 -9.97 19.11
CA PHE A 168 -6.22 -10.05 20.52
C PHE A 168 -6.11 -11.50 21.01
N ILE A 169 -5.41 -11.71 22.13
CA ILE A 169 -5.33 -13.02 22.80
C ILE A 169 -6.27 -13.04 24.00
N VAL A 170 -7.03 -14.13 24.15
CA VAL A 170 -7.86 -14.46 25.30
C VAL A 170 -7.19 -15.59 26.09
N ASP A 171 -7.07 -15.40 27.41
CA ASP A 171 -6.53 -16.38 28.36
C ASP A 171 -5.16 -16.97 27.98
N ASN A 172 -4.32 -16.20 27.27
CA ASN A 172 -3.04 -16.65 26.72
C ASN A 172 -3.13 -17.90 25.81
N ARG A 173 -4.32 -18.23 25.29
CA ARG A 173 -4.56 -19.49 24.56
C ARG A 173 -5.23 -19.31 23.21
N ARG A 174 -6.11 -18.33 23.08
CA ARG A 174 -6.92 -18.17 21.87
C ARG A 174 -6.70 -16.81 21.26
N VAL A 175 -6.29 -16.77 19.99
CA VAL A 175 -6.35 -15.53 19.21
C VAL A 175 -7.79 -15.35 18.72
N CYS A 176 -8.29 -14.13 18.77
CA CYS A 176 -9.60 -13.74 18.26
C CYS A 176 -9.44 -12.43 17.48
N ILE A 177 -10.34 -12.18 16.53
CA ILE A 177 -10.39 -10.89 15.81
C ILE A 177 -11.77 -10.28 16.05
N LYS A 178 -11.85 -9.16 16.77
CA LYS A 178 -13.10 -8.43 16.98
C LYS A 178 -13.32 -7.46 15.83
N LEU A 179 -14.52 -7.46 15.29
CA LEU A 179 -14.98 -6.58 14.22
C LEU A 179 -15.90 -5.52 14.79
N GLY A 180 -15.54 -4.27 14.59
CA GLY A 180 -16.32 -3.11 15.02
C GLY A 180 -16.53 -2.13 13.88
N ALA A 181 -17.47 -1.22 14.11
CA ALA A 181 -17.62 -0.02 13.29
C ALA A 181 -16.67 1.09 13.75
N LEU A 182 -16.19 1.93 12.82
CA LEU A 182 -15.35 3.08 13.14
C LEU A 182 -16.15 4.25 13.71
N ASP A 183 -17.43 4.36 13.38
CA ASP A 183 -18.32 5.42 13.83
C ASP A 183 -19.14 5.07 15.08
N SER A 184 -19.30 3.77 15.40
CA SER A 184 -20.11 3.28 16.52
C SER A 184 -19.36 2.26 17.38
N ASP A 185 -19.71 2.14 18.67
CA ASP A 185 -19.07 1.19 19.61
C ASP A 185 -19.60 -0.25 19.45
N GLY A 186 -20.41 -0.48 18.43
CA GLY A 186 -21.07 -1.75 18.16
C GLY A 186 -20.31 -2.65 17.20
N VAL A 187 -20.88 -3.84 17.02
CA VAL A 187 -20.50 -4.76 15.95
C VAL A 187 -20.71 -4.08 14.60
N HIS A 188 -19.77 -4.30 13.68
CA HIS A 188 -19.92 -3.77 12.33
C HIS A 188 -21.23 -4.30 11.69
N PRO A 189 -22.10 -3.45 11.13
CA PRO A 189 -23.45 -3.85 10.68
C PRO A 189 -23.43 -4.88 9.53
N GLN A 190 -22.34 -4.91 8.75
CA GLN A 190 -22.15 -5.88 7.67
C GLN A 190 -21.37 -7.13 8.07
N ALA A 191 -20.89 -7.24 9.31
CA ALA A 191 -20.10 -8.40 9.71
C ALA A 191 -21.00 -9.60 9.96
N ALA A 192 -20.53 -10.79 9.59
CA ALA A 192 -21.21 -12.05 9.88
C ALA A 192 -21.37 -12.32 11.38
N GLY A 193 -20.51 -11.71 12.20
CA GLY A 193 -20.57 -11.74 13.65
C GLY A 193 -19.54 -10.80 14.27
N GLU A 194 -19.60 -10.65 15.61
CA GLU A 194 -18.69 -9.75 16.35
C GLU A 194 -17.24 -10.21 16.29
N THR A 195 -16.99 -11.52 16.30
CA THR A 195 -15.65 -12.08 16.43
C THR A 195 -15.40 -13.14 15.37
N LEU A 196 -14.28 -13.01 14.65
CA LEU A 196 -13.74 -14.07 13.81
C LEU A 196 -12.92 -15.03 14.69
N ILE A 197 -13.22 -16.31 14.54
CA ILE A 197 -12.63 -17.39 15.32
C ILE A 197 -11.62 -18.12 14.44
N LEU A 198 -10.44 -18.38 14.99
CA LEU A 198 -9.44 -19.21 14.33
C LEU A 198 -9.90 -20.68 14.37
N SER A 199 -9.65 -21.40 13.28
CA SER A 199 -10.12 -22.79 13.14
C SER A 199 -9.28 -23.79 13.92
N ASP A 200 -8.10 -23.36 14.36
CA ASP A 200 -7.18 -24.22 15.11
C ASP A 200 -7.63 -24.36 16.57
N GLY A 201 -7.40 -25.55 17.13
CA GLY A 201 -7.67 -25.85 18.53
C GLY A 201 -6.85 -24.98 19.49
N PRO A 202 -7.09 -25.10 20.81
CA PRO A 202 -6.32 -24.39 21.83
C PRO A 202 -4.88 -24.94 21.87
N GLU A 203 -4.03 -24.44 20.98
CA GLU A 203 -2.58 -24.65 21.05
C GLU A 203 -1.99 -23.74 22.12
N ASN A 204 -1.00 -24.22 22.86
CA ASN A 204 -0.22 -23.39 23.78
C ASN A 204 0.49 -22.32 22.94
N LEU A 205 -0.02 -21.09 22.97
CA LEU A 205 0.54 -19.98 22.23
C LEU A 205 1.93 -19.65 22.80
N PRO A 206 2.97 -19.56 21.95
CA PRO A 206 4.29 -19.15 22.42
C PRO A 206 4.26 -17.70 22.93
N GLU A 207 5.16 -17.39 23.87
CA GLU A 207 5.24 -16.06 24.52
C GLU A 207 5.52 -14.90 23.55
N THR A 208 6.01 -15.16 22.33
CA THR A 208 6.39 -14.12 21.35
C THR A 208 5.61 -14.23 20.04
N LEU A 209 4.37 -13.74 20.05
CA LEU A 209 3.56 -13.58 18.85
C LEU A 209 3.77 -12.20 18.21
N HIS A 210 4.09 -12.19 16.92
CA HIS A 210 4.12 -10.99 16.08
C HIS A 210 3.09 -11.13 14.95
N PRO A 211 1.78 -11.17 15.25
CA PRO A 211 0.79 -11.36 14.21
C PRO A 211 0.71 -10.11 13.32
N ARG A 212 0.22 -10.32 12.10
CA ARG A 212 -0.06 -9.25 11.15
C ARG A 212 -1.47 -9.41 10.61
N LEU A 213 -2.28 -8.40 10.86
CA LEU A 213 -3.67 -8.30 10.45
C LEU A 213 -3.75 -7.35 9.26
N LYS A 214 -4.38 -7.79 8.17
CA LYS A 214 -4.65 -6.95 7.00
C LYS A 214 -6.08 -7.17 6.55
N CYS A 215 -6.70 -6.14 5.99
CA CYS A 215 -8.04 -6.22 5.42
C CYS A 215 -8.06 -5.65 4.00
N PHE A 216 -8.92 -6.21 3.16
CA PHE A 216 -9.17 -5.75 1.79
C PHE A 216 -10.56 -6.19 1.36
N GLY A 217 -11.43 -5.23 1.03
CA GLY A 217 -12.81 -5.53 0.62
C GLY A 217 -13.51 -6.41 1.65
N ARG A 218 -14.04 -7.55 1.22
CA ARG A 218 -14.70 -8.53 2.11
C ARG A 218 -13.73 -9.45 2.86
N HIS A 219 -12.42 -9.32 2.65
CA HIS A 219 -11.43 -10.22 3.24
C HIS A 219 -10.70 -9.58 4.43
N ILE A 220 -10.53 -10.35 5.50
CA ILE A 220 -9.59 -10.09 6.58
C ILE A 220 -8.63 -11.25 6.63
N ALA A 221 -7.34 -11.01 6.85
CA ALA A 221 -6.38 -12.08 7.03
C ALA A 221 -5.44 -11.80 8.19
N LEU A 222 -5.09 -12.88 8.89
CA LEU A 222 -4.20 -12.89 10.04
C LEU A 222 -3.05 -13.83 9.75
N TRP A 223 -1.85 -13.26 9.64
CA TRP A 223 -0.61 -14.00 9.65
C TRP A 223 -0.12 -14.14 11.08
N ARG A 224 0.39 -15.32 11.43
CA ARG A 224 1.03 -15.59 12.72
C ARG A 224 2.20 -16.54 12.54
N ARG A 225 3.23 -16.30 13.35
CA ARG A 225 4.39 -17.16 13.48
C ARG A 225 4.22 -18.04 14.72
N LEU A 226 4.43 -19.34 14.56
CA LEU A 226 4.36 -20.34 15.60
C LEU A 226 5.77 -20.89 15.81
N THR A 227 6.38 -20.53 16.94
CA THR A 227 7.67 -21.08 17.33
C THR A 227 7.44 -22.23 18.29
N ASN A 228 7.65 -23.47 17.84
CA ASN A 228 7.61 -24.62 18.74
C ASN A 228 9.01 -24.84 19.33
N SER A 229 9.16 -24.63 20.65
CA SER A 229 10.45 -24.76 21.34
C SER A 229 10.62 -26.15 21.99
N THR A 230 10.21 -27.22 21.32
CA THR A 230 10.42 -28.58 21.84
C THR A 230 11.89 -29.00 21.67
N TRP A 231 12.62 -29.05 22.79
CA TRP A 231 13.88 -29.78 23.02
C TRP A 231 14.84 -29.91 21.82
N GLY A 232 15.26 -28.78 21.23
CA GLY A 232 16.45 -28.73 20.37
C GLY A 232 16.22 -28.60 18.86
N SER A 233 14.98 -28.73 18.36
CA SER A 233 14.61 -28.25 17.02
C SER A 233 13.77 -26.99 17.13
N MET A 234 14.22 -25.90 16.52
CA MET A 234 13.36 -24.74 16.31
C MET A 234 12.68 -24.93 14.98
N ASP A 235 11.53 -25.60 14.95
CA ASP A 235 10.70 -25.60 13.74
C ASP A 235 9.91 -24.30 13.73
N ASP A 236 10.13 -23.50 12.67
CA ASP A 236 9.47 -22.22 12.48
C ASP A 236 8.32 -22.45 11.50
N GLU A 237 7.11 -22.55 12.06
CA GLU A 237 5.89 -22.64 11.27
C GLU A 237 5.25 -21.25 11.23
N TRP A 238 4.67 -20.88 10.09
CA TRP A 238 3.74 -19.76 10.06
C TRP A 238 2.42 -20.19 9.45
N ARG A 239 1.35 -19.54 9.92
CA ARG A 239 -0.01 -19.75 9.44
C ARG A 239 -0.60 -18.42 8.98
N LEU A 240 -1.26 -18.44 7.84
CA LEU A 240 -2.05 -17.33 7.31
C LEU A 240 -3.47 -17.82 7.12
N GLN A 241 -4.40 -17.25 7.89
CA GLN A 241 -5.83 -17.55 7.75
C GLN A 241 -6.55 -16.33 7.18
N VAL A 242 -7.45 -16.57 6.22
CA VAL A 242 -8.20 -15.53 5.50
C VAL A 242 -9.69 -15.76 5.72
N TRP A 243 -10.45 -14.75 6.12
CA TRP A 243 -11.90 -14.81 6.32
C TRP A 243 -12.63 -13.93 5.31
N ASP A 244 -13.79 -14.37 4.83
CA ASP A 244 -14.82 -13.48 4.29
C ASP A 244 -15.65 -12.95 5.47
N TRP A 245 -15.25 -11.79 6.00
CA TRP A 245 -15.77 -11.29 7.27
C TRP A 245 -17.25 -10.87 7.19
N LYS A 246 -17.79 -10.68 5.98
CA LYS A 246 -19.20 -10.33 5.76
C LYS A 246 -20.10 -11.56 5.79
N HIS A 247 -19.58 -12.72 5.37
CA HIS A 247 -20.40 -13.93 5.19
C HIS A 247 -20.07 -15.06 6.18
N SER A 248 -18.91 -15.02 6.85
CA SER A 248 -18.49 -16.10 7.76
C SER A 248 -17.67 -15.61 8.96
N ILE A 249 -17.90 -16.25 10.11
CA ILE A 249 -17.09 -16.07 11.33
C ILE A 249 -15.93 -17.07 11.44
N THR A 250 -15.97 -18.15 10.65
CA THR A 250 -14.93 -19.18 10.55
C THR A 250 -14.28 -19.16 9.18
N SER A 251 -13.13 -19.79 9.04
CA SER A 251 -12.47 -19.90 7.73
C SER A 251 -11.81 -21.26 7.55
N SER A 252 -12.07 -21.91 6.42
CA SER A 252 -11.30 -23.06 5.93
C SER A 252 -10.13 -22.65 5.05
N SER A 253 -10.04 -21.37 4.68
CA SER A 253 -8.95 -20.80 3.87
C SER A 253 -7.72 -20.52 4.74
N ILE A 254 -6.93 -21.57 4.95
CA ILE A 254 -5.71 -21.55 5.78
C ILE A 254 -4.51 -21.97 4.93
N LEU A 255 -3.45 -21.17 4.97
CA LEU A 255 -2.14 -21.53 4.47
C LEU A 255 -1.21 -21.81 5.65
N CYS A 256 -0.64 -23.01 5.69
CA CYS A 256 0.40 -23.39 6.64
C CYS A 256 1.70 -23.64 5.88
N PHE A 257 2.80 -23.11 6.39
CA PHE A 257 4.12 -23.39 5.85
C PHE A 257 5.07 -23.70 6.99
N SER A 258 5.71 -24.86 6.91
CA SER A 258 6.76 -25.27 7.83
C SER A 258 8.10 -25.14 7.12
N TYR A 259 9.03 -24.38 7.71
CA TYR A 259 10.41 -24.39 7.28
C TYR A 259 11.19 -25.38 8.13
N ALA A 260 11.77 -26.40 7.49
CA ALA A 260 12.89 -27.11 8.09
C ALA A 260 14.03 -26.10 8.26
N VAL A 261 14.36 -25.74 9.50
CA VAL A 261 15.37 -24.72 9.80
C VAL A 261 16.74 -25.26 9.46
N VAL A 262 17.13 -25.07 8.19
CA VAL A 262 18.50 -25.29 7.72
C VAL A 262 19.31 -23.98 7.75
N SER A 263 18.67 -22.84 8.05
CA SER A 263 19.30 -21.51 8.02
C SER A 263 19.01 -20.70 9.28
N GLU A 264 20.06 -20.11 9.86
CA GLU A 264 20.00 -19.16 11.00
C GLU A 264 19.17 -17.89 10.72
N SER A 265 18.73 -17.67 9.48
CA SER A 265 17.91 -16.53 9.14
C SER A 265 16.44 -16.78 9.48
N LYS A 266 15.97 -16.21 10.60
CA LYS A 266 14.53 -16.01 10.86
C LYS A 266 13.88 -15.45 9.58
N THR A 267 13.04 -16.25 8.92
CA THR A 267 12.29 -15.83 7.73
C THR A 267 11.20 -14.88 8.19
N ASN A 268 11.22 -13.67 7.63
CA ASN A 268 10.13 -12.72 7.80
C ASN A 268 9.19 -12.98 6.64
N ALA A 269 8.02 -13.55 6.92
CA ALA A 269 6.94 -13.58 5.95
C ALA A 269 6.07 -12.33 6.11
N ASP A 270 5.55 -11.85 5.00
CA ASP A 270 4.53 -10.81 4.91
C ASP A 270 3.49 -11.23 3.87
N PHE A 271 2.39 -10.51 3.75
CA PHE A 271 1.39 -10.80 2.73
C PHE A 271 0.64 -9.54 2.31
N LEU A 272 -0.04 -9.56 1.17
CA LEU A 272 -0.92 -8.48 0.74
C LEU A 272 -2.01 -9.01 -0.17
N PHE A 273 -3.16 -8.36 -0.12
CA PHE A 273 -4.24 -8.59 -1.08
C PHE A 273 -3.94 -7.79 -2.35
N LEU A 274 -3.97 -8.48 -3.49
CA LEU A 274 -3.89 -7.85 -4.82
C LEU A 274 -5.27 -7.50 -5.37
N GLY A 275 -6.31 -8.13 -4.83
CA GLY A 275 -7.69 -8.03 -5.26
C GLY A 275 -8.60 -8.84 -4.35
N ASN A 276 -9.84 -9.04 -4.78
CA ASN A 276 -10.78 -9.92 -4.06
C ASN A 276 -10.55 -11.41 -4.34
N ASP A 277 -9.75 -11.73 -5.35
CA ASP A 277 -9.49 -13.09 -5.83
C ASP A 277 -8.04 -13.51 -5.63
N ARG A 278 -7.13 -12.59 -5.24
CA ARG A 278 -5.69 -12.82 -5.24
C ARG A 278 -5.00 -12.34 -3.96
N LEU A 279 -4.15 -13.21 -3.44
CA LEU A 279 -3.32 -13.01 -2.25
C LEU A 279 -1.85 -13.23 -2.62
N LEU A 280 -1.00 -12.25 -2.34
CA LEU A 280 0.45 -12.38 -2.51
C LEU A 280 1.10 -12.60 -1.14
N VAL A 281 1.74 -13.75 -0.95
CA VAL A 281 2.56 -14.06 0.23
C VAL A 281 4.02 -13.80 -0.11
N ILE A 282 4.70 -13.05 0.73
CA ILE A 282 6.06 -12.57 0.53
C ILE A 282 6.94 -13.28 1.55
N THR A 283 7.86 -14.09 1.07
CA THR A 283 8.88 -14.79 1.87
C THR A 283 10.26 -14.36 1.35
N ASP A 284 11.18 -15.29 1.13
CA ASP A 284 12.36 -15.07 0.29
C ASP A 284 11.98 -14.94 -1.19
N ASN A 285 10.78 -15.38 -1.57
CA ASN A 285 10.18 -15.28 -2.91
C ASN A 285 8.76 -14.72 -2.81
N LEU A 286 8.12 -14.45 -3.95
CA LEU A 286 6.73 -14.00 -3.99
C LEU A 286 5.83 -15.15 -4.45
N HIS A 287 4.86 -15.52 -3.63
CA HIS A 287 3.93 -16.61 -3.88
C HIS A 287 2.54 -16.03 -4.10
N LEU A 288 2.01 -16.21 -5.30
CA LEU A 288 0.67 -15.75 -5.66
C LEU A 288 -0.33 -16.87 -5.44
N TYR A 289 -1.35 -16.60 -4.64
CA TYR A 289 -2.46 -17.52 -4.37
C TYR A 289 -3.79 -16.96 -4.89
N SER A 290 -4.66 -17.86 -5.35
CA SER A 290 -6.07 -17.59 -5.52
C SER A 290 -6.80 -17.72 -4.19
N ILE A 291 -7.69 -16.78 -3.91
CA ILE A 291 -8.62 -16.79 -2.78
C ILE A 291 -10.07 -16.64 -3.29
N GLU A 292 -10.33 -16.98 -4.55
CA GLU A 292 -11.67 -16.91 -5.13
C GLU A 292 -12.63 -17.89 -4.44
N ASP A 293 -12.20 -19.14 -4.22
CA ASP A 293 -12.92 -20.14 -3.45
C ASP A 293 -12.43 -20.17 -1.99
N MET A 294 -13.12 -19.42 -1.14
CA MET A 294 -12.86 -19.35 0.30
C MET A 294 -13.30 -20.61 1.08
N SER A 295 -13.94 -21.59 0.41
CA SER A 295 -14.32 -22.86 1.04
C SER A 295 -13.15 -23.83 1.16
N GLN A 296 -12.07 -23.61 0.40
CA GLN A 296 -10.86 -24.42 0.39
C GLN A 296 -9.64 -23.60 0.87
N ALA A 297 -8.50 -24.28 1.03
CA ALA A 297 -7.22 -23.61 1.22
C ALA A 297 -6.85 -22.81 -0.04
N PRO A 298 -6.22 -21.62 0.08
CA PRO A 298 -5.82 -20.82 -1.07
C PRO A 298 -4.96 -21.61 -2.06
N GLU A 299 -5.29 -21.52 -3.35
CA GLU A 299 -4.60 -22.27 -4.40
C GLU A 299 -3.36 -21.52 -4.89
N LEU A 300 -2.19 -22.17 -4.89
CA LEU A 300 -0.96 -21.55 -5.40
C LEU A 300 -1.00 -21.41 -6.93
N LEU A 301 -1.11 -20.18 -7.42
CA LEU A 301 -1.15 -19.86 -8.84
C LEU A 301 0.27 -19.81 -9.45
N ALA A 302 1.18 -19.09 -8.81
CA ALA A 302 2.53 -18.87 -9.34
C ALA A 302 3.56 -18.56 -8.23
N HIS A 303 4.83 -18.82 -8.54
CA HIS A 303 5.96 -18.57 -7.65
C HIS A 303 7.01 -17.71 -8.36
N PHE A 304 7.13 -16.45 -7.96
CA PHE A 304 8.07 -15.48 -8.53
C PHE A 304 9.37 -15.53 -7.73
N LEU A 305 10.39 -16.11 -8.35
CA LEU A 305 11.69 -16.28 -7.71
C LEU A 305 12.42 -14.95 -7.65
N MET A 306 12.88 -14.57 -6.47
CA MET A 306 13.76 -13.43 -6.27
C MET A 306 15.19 -13.81 -6.71
N PRO A 307 16.00 -12.84 -7.16
CA PRO A 307 17.34 -13.12 -7.69
C PRO A 307 18.32 -13.65 -6.63
N PHE A 308 17.97 -13.49 -5.35
CA PHE A 308 18.65 -14.03 -4.18
C PHE A 308 17.71 -13.98 -2.97
N PRO A 309 17.98 -14.79 -1.92
CA PRO A 309 17.20 -14.74 -0.68
C PRO A 309 17.32 -13.36 -0.03
N LEU A 310 16.18 -12.77 0.29
CA LEU A 310 16.07 -11.43 0.87
C LEU A 310 15.12 -11.44 2.06
N ARG A 311 15.49 -10.69 3.10
CA ARG A 311 14.51 -10.33 4.13
C ARG A 311 13.65 -9.20 3.60
N LEU A 312 12.49 -9.56 3.05
CA LEU A 312 11.55 -8.64 2.48
C LEU A 312 10.56 -8.15 3.54
N GLN A 313 10.23 -6.87 3.46
CA GLN A 313 9.12 -6.25 4.15
C GLN A 313 8.26 -5.54 3.12
N CYS A 314 6.95 -5.76 3.16
CA CYS A 314 6.05 -5.07 2.26
C CYS A 314 5.54 -3.77 2.87
N HIS A 315 5.58 -2.70 2.09
CA HIS A 315 4.81 -1.49 2.36
C HIS A 315 3.52 -1.56 1.55
N LEU A 316 2.37 -1.48 2.22
CA LEU A 316 1.07 -1.55 1.57
C LEU A 316 0.71 -0.20 0.97
N PRO A 317 0.09 -0.15 -0.23
CA PRO A 317 -0.62 1.04 -0.65
C PRO A 317 -1.84 1.23 0.24
N MET A 318 -1.92 2.35 0.93
CA MET A 318 -3.08 2.67 1.75
C MET A 318 -4.17 3.31 0.88
N GLY A 319 -5.44 2.99 1.17
CA GLY A 319 -6.60 3.80 0.77
C GLY A 319 -7.09 3.71 -0.68
N ASP A 320 -6.40 2.99 -1.56
CA ASP A 320 -6.73 3.01 -2.99
C ASP A 320 -7.64 1.86 -3.44
N ILE A 321 -8.39 1.26 -2.53
CA ILE A 321 -9.14 0.02 -2.79
C ILE A 321 -10.61 0.35 -3.06
N GLU A 322 -11.18 -0.23 -4.12
CA GLU A 322 -12.61 -0.13 -4.39
C GLU A 322 -13.41 -0.80 -3.29
N HIS A 323 -14.39 -0.08 -2.75
CA HIS A 323 -15.45 -0.66 -1.94
C HIS A 323 -16.75 -0.45 -2.70
N SER A 324 -17.39 -1.56 -3.07
CA SER A 324 -18.64 -1.59 -3.84
C SER A 324 -19.86 -1.07 -3.06
N GLN A 325 -19.70 -0.58 -1.83
CA GLN A 325 -20.79 -0.04 -1.02
C GLN A 325 -20.37 1.24 -0.31
N ALA A 326 -20.66 2.37 -0.93
CA ALA A 326 -20.49 3.69 -0.34
C ALA A 326 -21.67 4.00 0.60
N HIS A 327 -21.65 3.47 1.83
CA HIS A 327 -22.66 3.87 2.83
C HIS A 327 -22.24 5.12 3.64
N MET A 328 -20.96 5.52 3.55
CA MET A 328 -20.40 6.67 4.25
C MET A 328 -20.10 7.82 3.28
N GLN A 329 -20.73 8.97 3.49
CA GLN A 329 -20.66 10.21 2.68
C GLN A 329 -19.28 10.93 2.69
N ALA A 330 -18.17 10.21 2.79
CA ALA A 330 -16.88 10.78 2.41
C ALA A 330 -16.90 11.05 0.89
N GLN A 331 -16.28 12.15 0.42
CA GLN A 331 -16.30 12.58 -0.99
C GLN A 331 -16.24 11.37 -1.93
N THR A 332 -17.29 11.19 -2.72
CA THR A 332 -17.38 10.07 -3.64
C THR A 332 -16.21 10.17 -4.61
N THR A 333 -15.19 9.34 -4.42
CA THR A 333 -14.05 9.33 -5.32
C THR A 333 -14.55 8.78 -6.65
N MET A 334 -14.52 9.61 -7.70
CA MET A 334 -15.00 9.22 -9.04
C MET A 334 -14.23 8.06 -9.65
N TYR A 335 -13.03 7.83 -9.12
CA TYR A 335 -12.09 6.85 -9.60
C TYR A 335 -11.24 6.27 -8.46
N THR A 336 -10.60 5.18 -8.80
CA THR A 336 -9.73 4.37 -7.94
C THR A 336 -8.59 3.79 -8.76
N SER A 337 -7.51 3.35 -8.12
CA SER A 337 -6.41 2.73 -8.84
C SER A 337 -6.78 1.32 -9.30
N ASP A 338 -6.51 0.98 -10.55
CA ASP A 338 -6.71 -0.37 -11.09
C ASP A 338 -5.79 -1.36 -10.36
N PRO A 339 -6.33 -2.36 -9.62
CA PRO A 339 -5.52 -3.35 -8.91
C PRO A 339 -4.49 -4.06 -9.79
N ALA A 340 -4.78 -4.28 -11.08
CA ALA A 340 -3.87 -4.93 -12.02
C ALA A 340 -2.70 -4.04 -12.47
N HIS A 341 -2.73 -2.76 -12.11
CA HIS A 341 -1.75 -1.79 -12.55
C HIS A 341 -1.15 -0.97 -11.40
N ARG A 342 -1.47 -1.29 -10.15
CA ARG A 342 -0.83 -0.70 -8.96
C ARG A 342 0.65 -1.04 -8.85
N LEU A 343 1.31 -0.37 -7.91
CA LEU A 343 2.66 -0.71 -7.47
C LEU A 343 2.63 -1.45 -6.13
N ILE A 344 3.67 -2.23 -5.88
CA ILE A 344 4.04 -2.75 -4.57
C ILE A 344 5.43 -2.24 -4.25
N CYS A 345 5.67 -1.92 -2.98
CA CYS A 345 6.98 -1.56 -2.48
C CYS A 345 7.48 -2.63 -1.52
N LEU A 346 8.57 -3.30 -1.89
CA LEU A 346 9.27 -4.23 -1.01
C LEU A 346 10.58 -3.60 -0.56
N THR A 347 10.78 -3.57 0.75
CA THR A 347 12.06 -3.18 1.33
C THR A 347 12.84 -4.44 1.68
N ALA A 348 14.04 -4.55 1.13
CA ALA A 348 14.95 -5.63 1.43
C ALA A 348 16.08 -5.17 2.35
N TYR A 349 16.28 -5.93 3.42
CA TYR A 349 17.36 -5.71 4.38
C TYR A 349 18.44 -6.77 4.20
N SER A 350 19.70 -6.34 4.20
CA SER A 350 20.81 -7.28 4.30
C SER A 350 20.79 -7.93 5.69
N PRO A 351 20.81 -9.28 5.78
CA PRO A 351 20.83 -9.98 7.07
C PRO A 351 22.14 -9.74 7.86
N ASP A 352 23.20 -9.25 7.20
CA ASP A 352 24.49 -8.97 7.82
C ASP A 352 24.49 -7.57 8.46
N ALA A 353 23.87 -7.47 9.64
CA ALA A 353 23.67 -6.22 10.39
C ALA A 353 24.99 -5.52 10.79
N SER A 354 26.14 -6.16 10.65
CA SER A 354 27.43 -5.60 11.05
C SER A 354 27.99 -4.55 10.07
N PHE A 355 27.34 -4.36 8.91
CA PHE A 355 27.74 -3.37 7.93
C PHE A 355 26.53 -2.52 7.55
N TYR A 356 26.73 -1.21 7.44
CA TYR A 356 25.75 -0.23 6.95
C TYR A 356 25.46 -0.45 5.45
N TYR A 357 24.99 -1.64 5.08
CA TYR A 357 24.52 -1.92 3.74
C TYR A 357 23.19 -1.19 3.55
N GLY A 358 23.12 -0.44 2.46
CA GLY A 358 21.96 0.35 2.15
C GLY A 358 20.69 -0.50 2.09
N THR A 359 19.57 0.13 2.45
CA THR A 359 18.24 -0.45 2.26
C THR A 359 17.93 -0.49 0.77
N GLN A 360 17.52 -1.66 0.26
CA GLN A 360 17.09 -1.80 -1.13
C GLN A 360 15.59 -1.70 -1.20
N VAL A 361 15.07 -0.85 -2.09
CA VAL A 361 13.65 -0.63 -2.28
C VAL A 361 13.28 -1.11 -3.67
N PHE A 362 12.43 -2.13 -3.74
CA PHE A 362 11.88 -2.70 -4.96
C PHE A 362 10.50 -2.14 -5.18
N ILE A 363 10.33 -1.37 -6.26
CA ILE A 363 9.02 -0.94 -6.75
C ILE A 363 8.61 -1.90 -7.85
N ILE A 364 7.53 -2.66 -7.64
CA ILE A 364 7.11 -3.75 -8.50
C ILE A 364 5.73 -3.42 -9.07
N SER A 365 5.58 -3.52 -10.40
CA SER A 365 4.25 -3.43 -11.02
C SER A 365 3.44 -4.69 -10.72
N THR A 366 2.23 -4.51 -10.22
CA THR A 366 1.30 -5.62 -9.93
C THR A 366 0.85 -6.37 -11.17
N ARG A 367 0.99 -5.79 -12.38
CA ARG A 367 0.58 -6.40 -13.64
C ARG A 367 1.10 -7.82 -13.83
N ILE A 368 2.32 -8.09 -13.37
CA ILE A 368 2.94 -9.42 -13.49
C ILE A 368 2.15 -10.53 -12.77
N PHE A 369 1.31 -10.17 -11.80
CA PHE A 369 0.48 -11.12 -11.05
C PHE A 369 -0.88 -11.38 -11.70
N PHE A 370 -1.26 -10.59 -12.71
CA PHE A 370 -2.51 -10.73 -13.44
C PHE A 370 -2.31 -11.30 -14.84
N ASP A 371 -1.13 -11.11 -15.44
CA ASP A 371 -0.75 -11.60 -16.77
C ASP A 371 -0.23 -13.06 -16.70
N LEU A 372 -1.08 -13.98 -16.22
CA LEU A 372 -0.76 -15.41 -16.03
C LEU A 372 -1.49 -16.34 -17.01
N ASP A 373 -2.19 -15.79 -17.99
CA ASP A 373 -3.00 -16.56 -18.93
C ASP A 373 -2.17 -17.65 -19.64
N GLY A 374 -2.66 -18.89 -19.56
CA GLY A 374 -2.02 -20.06 -20.17
C GLY A 374 -0.85 -20.66 -19.39
N MET A 375 -0.53 -20.17 -18.19
CA MET A 375 0.45 -20.84 -17.32
C MET A 375 -0.18 -21.99 -16.53
N ALA A 376 0.60 -23.06 -16.32
CA ALA A 376 0.21 -24.12 -15.41
C ALA A 376 0.20 -23.61 -13.95
N ALA A 377 -0.69 -24.14 -13.12
CA ALA A 377 -0.72 -23.83 -11.69
C ALA A 377 0.63 -24.10 -11.03
N ALA A 378 0.99 -23.27 -10.04
CA ALA A 378 2.25 -23.31 -9.30
C ALA A 378 3.53 -23.17 -10.15
N THR A 379 3.47 -22.52 -11.32
CA THR A 379 4.65 -22.28 -12.15
C THR A 379 5.68 -21.41 -11.42
N SER A 380 6.94 -21.87 -11.38
CA SER A 380 8.06 -21.07 -10.87
C SER A 380 8.64 -20.18 -11.96
N ILE A 381 8.48 -18.88 -11.81
CA ILE A 381 8.92 -17.85 -12.76
C ILE A 381 10.21 -17.23 -12.24
N ARG A 382 11.31 -17.45 -12.97
CA ARG A 382 12.62 -16.90 -12.62
C ARG A 382 12.68 -15.39 -12.79
N TRP A 383 13.47 -14.72 -11.95
CA TRP A 383 13.69 -13.26 -11.97
C TRP A 383 13.94 -12.72 -13.38
N GLU A 384 14.73 -13.40 -14.21
CA GLU A 384 15.10 -12.94 -15.55
C GLU A 384 13.88 -12.75 -16.48
N HIS A 385 12.76 -13.43 -16.20
CA HIS A 385 11.55 -13.36 -17.01
C HIS A 385 10.55 -12.30 -16.53
N TRP A 386 10.55 -11.93 -15.24
CA TRP A 386 9.54 -11.03 -14.68
C TRP A 386 10.13 -9.74 -14.09
N GLY A 387 11.35 -9.77 -13.56
CA GLY A 387 11.94 -8.69 -12.78
C GLY A 387 12.43 -7.48 -13.61
N PRO A 388 13.36 -7.66 -14.57
CA PRO A 388 14.07 -6.55 -15.20
C PRO A 388 13.20 -5.42 -15.76
N SER A 389 12.07 -5.76 -16.41
CA SER A 389 11.18 -4.78 -17.05
C SER A 389 10.04 -4.28 -16.17
N ASN A 390 9.67 -5.02 -15.10
CA ASN A 390 8.51 -4.72 -14.26
C ASN A 390 8.87 -4.25 -12.85
N VAL A 391 10.16 -4.08 -12.58
CA VAL A 391 10.68 -3.62 -11.29
C VAL A 391 11.54 -2.39 -11.51
N ARG A 392 11.58 -1.52 -10.50
CA ARG A 392 12.62 -0.51 -10.33
C ARG A 392 13.24 -0.69 -8.96
N ILE A 393 14.58 -0.77 -8.89
CA ILE A 393 15.28 -0.90 -7.61
C ILE A 393 16.06 0.35 -7.30
N PHE A 394 15.94 0.81 -6.06
CA PHE A 394 16.69 1.91 -5.48
C PHE A 394 17.52 1.43 -4.29
N THR A 395 18.72 1.98 -4.15
CA THR A 395 19.61 1.68 -3.03
C THR A 395 19.80 2.93 -2.20
N HIS A 396 19.50 2.85 -0.90
CA HIS A 396 19.62 3.97 0.02
C HIS A 396 20.66 3.69 1.09
N PRO A 397 21.73 4.49 1.20
CA PRO A 397 22.79 4.24 2.19
C PRO A 397 22.28 4.39 3.64
N HIS A 398 21.18 5.12 3.82
CA HIS A 398 20.54 5.37 5.10
C HIS A 398 19.05 5.03 4.98
N GLY A 399 18.42 4.63 6.09
CA GLY A 399 17.02 4.20 6.11
C GLY A 399 16.09 5.24 5.47
N SER A 400 15.74 5.02 4.21
CA SER A 400 14.76 5.81 3.47
C SER A 400 13.38 5.54 4.02
N ARG A 401 12.51 6.54 3.94
CA ARG A 401 11.06 6.32 4.09
C ARG A 401 10.46 6.25 2.70
N VAL A 402 9.61 5.26 2.48
CA VAL A 402 8.96 5.04 1.19
C VAL A 402 7.51 4.69 1.45
N HIS A 403 6.62 5.36 0.72
CA HIS A 403 5.21 5.05 0.71
C HIS A 403 4.70 5.04 -0.72
N ILE A 404 3.65 4.26 -0.97
CA ILE A 404 3.05 4.09 -2.29
C ILE A 404 1.55 4.38 -2.24
N SER A 405 1.03 4.99 -3.31
CA SER A 405 -0.40 5.16 -3.53
C SER A 405 -0.65 5.05 -5.03
N GLY A 406 -1.45 4.05 -5.43
CA GLY A 406 -1.68 3.73 -6.83
C GLY A 406 -0.40 3.49 -7.62
N ASN A 407 -0.11 4.42 -8.55
CA ASN A 407 1.08 4.44 -9.42
C ASN A 407 2.17 5.40 -8.95
N ARG A 408 2.01 5.98 -7.76
CA ARG A 408 2.92 6.98 -7.22
C ARG A 408 3.71 6.41 -6.06
N VAL A 409 4.99 6.76 -6.03
CA VAL A 409 5.90 6.43 -4.95
C VAL A 409 6.42 7.74 -4.39
N LEU A 410 6.22 7.95 -3.10
CA LEU A 410 6.86 9.02 -2.35
C LEU A 410 8.02 8.44 -1.57
N GLN A 411 9.18 9.10 -1.68
CA GLN A 411 10.37 8.69 -0.98
C GLN A 411 11.03 9.89 -0.29
N ALA A 412 11.36 9.73 1.00
CA ALA A 412 12.17 10.69 1.74
C ALA A 412 13.60 10.15 1.90
N LEU A 413 14.55 10.85 1.27
CA LEU A 413 15.97 10.53 1.31
C LEU A 413 16.68 11.39 2.35
N ARG A 414 17.38 10.74 3.27
CA ARG A 414 18.19 11.41 4.27
C ARG A 414 19.51 11.87 3.63
N VAL A 415 19.77 13.18 3.68
CA VAL A 415 21.02 13.81 3.24
C VAL A 415 21.82 14.20 4.48
N PRO A 416 23.07 13.72 4.60
CA PRO A 416 23.93 14.11 5.70
C PRO A 416 24.40 15.57 5.52
N VAL A 417 24.12 16.41 6.51
CA VAL A 417 24.72 17.75 6.62
C VAL A 417 25.79 17.68 7.70
N GLY A 418 26.95 18.31 7.48
CA GLY A 418 28.20 18.13 8.24
C GLY A 418 28.21 18.44 9.75
N SER A 419 27.08 18.41 10.45
CA SER A 419 26.91 18.75 11.88
C SER A 419 26.13 17.69 12.69
N GLY A 420 25.78 16.54 12.11
CA GLY A 420 24.87 15.57 12.74
C GLY A 420 23.40 15.86 12.48
N ASP A 421 23.09 17.04 11.92
CA ASP A 421 21.79 17.33 11.36
C ASP A 421 21.54 16.49 10.11
N SER A 422 20.27 16.23 9.85
CA SER A 422 19.88 15.46 8.69
C SER A 422 18.73 16.16 8.01
N GLU A 423 18.94 16.40 6.73
CA GLU A 423 17.91 16.95 5.87
C GLU A 423 17.24 15.81 5.13
N PHE A 424 15.96 16.01 4.81
CA PHE A 424 15.23 15.09 3.94
C PHE A 424 14.93 15.76 2.62
N ILE A 425 15.19 15.04 1.53
CA ILE A 425 14.73 15.40 0.18
C ILE A 425 13.59 14.47 -0.18
N LEU A 426 12.47 15.04 -0.62
CA LEU A 426 11.34 14.27 -1.12
C LEU A 426 11.49 14.01 -2.62
N HIS A 427 11.35 12.75 -2.98
CA HIS A 427 11.29 12.27 -4.36
C HIS A 427 9.90 11.70 -4.58
N LEU A 428 9.11 12.38 -5.41
CA LEU A 428 7.87 11.83 -5.93
C LEU A 428 8.16 11.19 -7.29
N MET A 429 7.69 9.95 -7.46
CA MET A 429 7.86 9.20 -8.69
C MET A 429 6.49 8.71 -9.17
N ASP A 430 6.10 9.08 -10.38
CA ASP A 430 4.85 8.66 -11.01
C ASP A 430 5.15 7.65 -12.12
N PHE A 431 4.72 6.40 -11.93
CA PHE A 431 4.91 5.28 -12.86
C PHE A 431 3.75 5.14 -13.85
N SER A 432 2.79 6.08 -13.88
CA SER A 432 1.71 6.03 -14.86
C SER A 432 2.25 6.20 -16.30
N PRO A 433 1.78 5.38 -17.26
CA PRO A 433 2.17 5.53 -18.66
C PRO A 433 1.88 6.93 -19.21
N LEU A 434 0.78 7.56 -18.77
CA LEU A 434 0.43 8.91 -19.18
C LEU A 434 1.45 9.93 -18.71
N ALA A 435 1.92 9.87 -17.45
CA ALA A 435 2.97 10.76 -16.97
C ALA A 435 4.26 10.59 -17.80
N VAL A 436 4.68 9.35 -18.04
CA VAL A 436 5.90 9.04 -18.81
C VAL A 436 5.80 9.52 -20.27
N ALA A 437 4.62 9.45 -20.88
CA ALA A 437 4.39 9.90 -22.26
C ALA A 437 4.24 11.42 -22.38
N ASN A 438 3.59 12.08 -21.42
CA ASN A 438 3.17 13.48 -21.50
C ASN A 438 3.97 14.41 -20.57
N SER A 439 5.19 14.06 -20.23
CA SER A 439 5.96 14.74 -19.19
C SER A 439 6.21 16.23 -19.41
N ARG A 440 6.00 16.80 -20.61
CA ARG A 440 5.96 18.25 -21.00
C ARG A 440 6.57 19.28 -20.00
N GLY A 441 7.75 19.02 -19.44
CA GLY A 441 8.42 19.87 -18.44
C GLY A 441 7.94 19.77 -16.98
N LEU A 442 7.02 18.85 -16.64
CA LEU A 442 6.48 18.62 -15.29
C LEU A 442 7.40 17.76 -14.38
N GLY A 443 8.43 17.14 -14.95
CA GLY A 443 9.39 16.34 -14.20
C GLY A 443 10.43 15.69 -15.11
N GLN A 444 11.41 15.02 -14.51
CA GLN A 444 12.42 14.27 -15.23
C GLN A 444 11.87 12.89 -15.60
N VAL A 445 11.75 12.59 -16.89
CA VAL A 445 11.43 11.22 -17.32
C VAL A 445 12.68 10.37 -17.21
N VAL A 446 12.54 9.24 -16.52
CA VAL A 446 13.61 8.26 -16.37
C VAL A 446 13.18 6.99 -17.11
N LYS A 447 13.88 6.67 -18.21
CA LYS A 447 13.66 5.44 -19.01
C LYS A 447 14.87 4.52 -18.99
N GLU A 448 16.02 5.07 -18.63
CA GLU A 448 17.29 4.40 -18.63
C GLU A 448 17.28 3.28 -17.56
N PRO A 449 17.75 2.07 -17.91
CA PRO A 449 17.94 1.02 -16.92
C PRO A 449 18.89 1.45 -15.81
N SER A 450 18.58 1.11 -14.56
CA SER A 450 19.48 1.27 -13.42
C SER A 450 20.09 -0.09 -13.06
N THR A 451 21.39 -0.11 -12.80
CA THR A 451 22.10 -1.29 -12.31
C THR A 451 22.56 -1.05 -10.89
N ILE A 452 22.17 -1.93 -9.96
CA ILE A 452 22.65 -1.91 -8.58
C ILE A 452 23.49 -3.14 -8.29
N GLU A 453 24.35 -3.02 -7.30
CA GLU A 453 25.22 -4.10 -6.84
C GLU A 453 24.68 -4.65 -5.54
N VAL A 454 24.38 -5.94 -5.53
CA VAL A 454 23.81 -6.62 -4.37
C VAL A 454 24.81 -7.63 -3.84
N PHE A 455 25.05 -7.52 -2.54
CA PHE A 455 25.95 -8.41 -1.82
C PHE A 455 25.14 -9.51 -1.16
N THR A 456 25.48 -10.74 -1.49
CA THR A 456 24.89 -11.93 -0.88
C THR A 456 25.98 -12.71 -0.16
N ARG A 457 25.63 -13.31 0.98
CA ARG A 457 26.52 -14.22 1.71
C ARG A 457 25.96 -15.62 1.55
N LYS A 458 26.59 -16.44 0.72
CA LYS A 458 26.35 -17.89 0.68
C LYS A 458 27.59 -18.58 1.24
N THR A 459 27.40 -19.50 2.19
CA THR A 459 28.46 -20.37 2.73
C THR A 459 29.71 -19.61 3.21
N GLY A 460 29.54 -18.46 3.88
CA GLY A 460 30.65 -17.64 4.36
C GLY A 460 31.40 -16.82 3.29
N ARG A 461 31.15 -17.04 1.99
CA ARG A 461 31.76 -16.26 0.91
C ARG A 461 30.82 -15.14 0.44
N ARG A 462 31.37 -13.93 0.33
CA ARG A 462 30.66 -12.79 -0.27
C ARG A 462 30.61 -12.97 -1.77
N SER A 463 29.41 -12.99 -2.34
CA SER A 463 29.19 -12.91 -3.78
C SER A 463 28.52 -11.57 -4.09
N ARG A 464 29.11 -10.86 -5.05
CA ARG A 464 28.56 -9.63 -5.62
C ARG A 464 27.80 -10.00 -6.88
N ARG A 465 26.56 -9.54 -7.00
CA ARG A 465 25.71 -9.70 -8.18
C ARG A 465 25.17 -8.34 -8.60
N SER A 466 25.22 -8.03 -9.88
CA SER A 466 24.56 -6.86 -10.43
C SER A 466 23.10 -7.20 -10.78
N LEU A 467 22.18 -6.29 -10.49
CA LEU A 467 20.80 -6.34 -10.93
C LEU A 467 20.50 -5.12 -11.78
N THR A 468 20.01 -5.32 -12.99
CA THR A 468 19.58 -4.25 -13.90
C THR A 468 18.06 -4.23 -14.01
N THR A 469 17.45 -3.05 -13.82
CA THR A 469 16.00 -2.86 -13.87
C THR A 469 15.61 -1.59 -14.62
N SER A 470 14.47 -1.60 -15.33
CA SER A 470 14.15 -0.57 -16.33
C SER A 470 12.70 -0.08 -16.33
N MET A 471 11.94 -0.28 -15.25
CA MET A 471 10.56 0.24 -15.20
C MET A 471 10.56 1.79 -15.24
N PRO A 472 9.94 2.42 -16.26
CA PRO A 472 10.03 3.86 -16.48
C PRO A 472 9.10 4.64 -15.53
N TYR A 473 9.49 5.88 -15.21
CA TYR A 473 8.70 6.79 -14.37
C TYR A 473 9.04 8.25 -14.66
N VAL A 474 8.20 9.15 -14.17
CA VAL A 474 8.51 10.58 -14.07
C VAL A 474 8.89 10.90 -12.64
N GLN A 475 10.00 11.59 -12.46
CA GLN A 475 10.50 12.02 -11.16
C GLN A 475 10.30 13.52 -10.97
N VAL A 476 9.78 13.87 -9.80
CA VAL A 476 9.77 15.23 -9.28
C VAL A 476 10.58 15.21 -7.99
N VAL A 477 11.66 15.98 -7.97
CA VAL A 477 12.47 16.18 -6.77
C VAL A 477 12.06 17.52 -6.18
N SER A 478 11.81 17.56 -4.87
CA SER A 478 11.65 18.82 -4.15
C SER A 478 13.02 19.52 -4.06
N SER A 479 13.53 20.00 -5.18
CA SER A 479 14.93 20.40 -5.37
C SER A 479 15.31 21.70 -4.66
N ASN A 480 14.34 22.48 -4.18
CA ASN A 480 14.63 23.84 -3.74
C ASN A 480 14.76 24.03 -2.23
N ARG A 481 14.31 23.11 -1.36
CA ARG A 481 14.48 23.29 0.08
C ARG A 481 14.66 21.98 0.81
N ASN A 482 15.75 21.94 1.56
CA ASN A 482 16.00 20.94 2.56
C ASN A 482 14.99 21.09 3.68
N LEU A 483 14.30 20.00 4.04
CA LEU A 483 13.53 19.92 5.27
C LEU A 483 14.53 19.91 6.44
N LYS A 484 15.06 21.09 6.76
CA LYS A 484 15.93 21.33 7.91
C LYS A 484 15.08 21.20 9.15
N SER A 485 15.27 20.12 9.86
CA SER A 485 14.74 20.03 11.20
C SER A 485 15.88 19.98 12.19
N THR A 486 16.09 21.10 12.86
CA THR A 486 17.04 21.22 13.97
C THR A 486 16.55 20.47 15.22
N ASP A 487 15.24 20.19 15.34
CA ASP A 487 14.64 19.64 16.56
C ASP A 487 13.74 18.39 16.35
N SER A 488 13.50 17.96 15.11
CA SER A 488 12.55 16.89 14.81
C SER A 488 13.08 15.87 13.79
N ASN A 489 13.03 14.59 14.15
CA ASN A 489 13.36 13.52 13.22
C ASN A 489 12.11 13.13 12.44
N LEU A 490 12.19 13.11 11.10
CA LEU A 490 11.16 12.52 10.25
C LEU A 490 11.03 11.03 10.62
N VAL A 491 9.88 10.68 11.18
CA VAL A 491 9.57 9.32 11.64
C VAL A 491 9.10 8.49 10.48
N ASP A 492 8.17 9.01 9.69
CA ASP A 492 7.54 8.30 8.58
C ASP A 492 6.86 9.28 7.59
N ILE A 493 6.50 8.76 6.42
CA ILE A 493 5.77 9.49 5.37
C ILE A 493 4.62 8.63 4.84
N TRP A 494 3.55 9.29 4.42
CA TRP A 494 2.46 8.65 3.71
C TRP A 494 2.02 9.53 2.54
N ILE A 495 1.48 8.89 1.52
CA ILE A 495 0.87 9.52 0.35
C ILE A 495 -0.51 8.92 0.16
N ASP A 496 -1.50 9.76 -0.10
CA ASP A 496 -2.87 9.38 -0.45
C ASP A 496 -3.24 10.03 -1.80
N LYS A 497 -4.52 9.97 -2.23
CA LYS A 497 -4.98 10.42 -3.54
C LYS A 497 -4.71 11.89 -3.85
N ASP A 498 -4.66 12.74 -2.84
CA ASP A 498 -4.55 14.20 -2.94
C ASP A 498 -3.66 14.83 -1.85
N ARG A 499 -2.92 14.04 -1.09
CA ARG A 499 -2.14 14.53 0.06
C ARG A 499 -0.85 13.79 0.31
N ILE A 500 0.09 14.51 0.93
CA ILE A 500 1.30 13.96 1.53
C ILE A 500 1.25 14.23 3.03
N TYR A 501 1.50 13.19 3.82
CA TYR A 501 1.59 13.27 5.28
C TYR A 501 3.03 13.00 5.70
N MET A 502 3.58 13.87 6.53
CA MET A 502 4.92 13.72 7.11
C MET A 502 4.82 13.75 8.62
N LEU A 503 5.25 12.69 9.28
CA LEU A 503 5.27 12.63 10.74
C LEU A 503 6.67 12.93 11.27
N TYR A 504 6.75 13.89 12.16
CA TYR A 504 7.94 14.26 12.89
C TYR A 504 7.84 13.89 14.37
N SER A 505 8.92 13.36 14.94
CA SER A 505 9.06 13.21 16.38
C SER A 505 9.52 14.53 16.98
N VAL A 506 8.78 15.10 17.92
CA VAL A 506 9.23 16.28 18.67
C VAL A 506 10.18 15.83 19.78
N LEU A 507 11.43 16.28 19.73
CA LEU A 507 12.37 16.15 20.83
C LEU A 507 12.26 17.40 21.69
N LYS A 508 12.03 17.26 23.00
CA LYS A 508 12.25 18.38 23.93
C LYS A 508 13.50 18.14 24.76
N PRO A 509 14.34 19.16 24.95
CA PRO A 509 15.40 19.11 25.95
C PRO A 509 14.75 18.95 27.33
N SER A 510 15.11 17.87 28.02
CA SER A 510 14.74 17.63 29.40
C SER A 510 16.00 17.69 30.26
N ASN A 511 16.03 18.54 31.26
CA ASN A 511 17.14 18.59 32.20
C ASN A 511 16.93 17.50 33.26
N PHE A 512 17.67 16.41 33.15
CA PHE A 512 17.67 15.34 34.15
C PHE A 512 19.04 15.33 34.83
N LEU A 513 19.07 15.61 36.15
CA LEU A 513 20.30 15.67 36.96
C LEU A 513 21.35 16.68 36.43
N GLY A 514 20.91 17.84 35.95
CA GLY A 514 21.82 18.88 35.44
C GLY A 514 22.46 18.58 34.07
N LYS A 515 22.12 17.44 33.44
CA LYS A 515 22.44 17.14 32.04
C LYS A 515 21.20 17.33 31.18
N THR A 516 21.34 18.07 30.09
CA THR A 516 20.30 18.19 29.05
C THR A 516 20.23 16.87 28.30
N ILE A 517 19.19 16.08 28.57
CA ILE A 517 18.87 14.85 27.82
C ILE A 517 17.67 15.19 26.93
N LEU A 518 17.81 15.00 25.62
CA LEU A 518 16.69 15.11 24.69
C LEU A 518 15.74 13.93 24.94
N ARG A 519 14.57 14.21 25.53
CA ARG A 519 13.52 13.20 25.71
C ARG A 519 12.51 13.38 24.59
N ARG A 520 12.13 12.28 23.95
CA ARG A 520 11.02 12.28 22.99
C ARG A 520 9.75 12.65 23.73
N GLU A 521 9.07 13.67 23.25
CA GLU A 521 7.76 14.01 23.77
C GLU A 521 6.71 13.01 23.30
N PRO A 522 5.64 12.85 24.09
CA PRO A 522 4.41 12.22 23.67
C PRO A 522 3.62 13.12 22.69
N VAL A 523 4.27 13.86 21.80
CA VAL A 523 3.59 14.68 20.79
C VAL A 523 4.21 14.40 19.43
N GLY A 524 3.37 13.89 18.52
CA GLY A 524 3.68 13.79 17.10
C GLY A 524 3.30 15.10 16.40
N ARG A 525 4.16 15.60 15.52
CA ARG A 525 3.83 16.70 14.61
C ARG A 525 3.61 16.12 13.23
N PHE A 526 2.40 16.21 12.71
CA PHE A 526 2.10 15.94 11.31
C PHE A 526 2.20 17.23 10.51
N GLU A 527 2.85 17.15 9.36
CA GLU A 527 2.75 18.14 8.31
C GLU A 527 1.97 17.51 7.16
N VAL A 528 0.91 18.19 6.73
CA VAL A 528 -0.02 17.74 5.71
C VAL A 528 0.08 18.68 4.53
N ILE A 529 0.55 18.19 3.39
CA ILE A 529 0.62 18.95 2.13
C ILE A 529 -0.57 18.51 1.28
N ASP A 530 -1.44 19.45 0.94
CA ASP A 530 -2.47 19.25 -0.08
C ASP A 530 -1.82 19.32 -1.46
N VAL A 531 -2.20 18.39 -2.34
CA VAL A 531 -1.63 18.25 -3.68
C VAL A 531 -2.63 18.64 -4.75
#